data_AF-A0A166XK68-F1
#
_entry.id   AF-A0A166XK68-F1
#
_cell.length_a   1.000
_cell.length_b   1.000
_cell.length_c   1.000
_cell.angle_alpha   90.00
_cell.angle_beta   90.00
_cell.angle_gamma   90.00
#
_symmetry.space_group_name_H-M   'P 1'
#
loop_
_entity.id
_entity.type
_entity.pdbx_description
1 polymer ?
#
loop_
_entity_poly.entity_id
_entity_poly.type
_entity_poly.pdbx_seq_one_letter_code
_entity_poly.pdbx_strand_id
1 'polypeptide(L)'
;METENLGQISFKWISGRHEAHPPAGFNDYFGSGPLYRFIPFDGIEALDDVLHKLDEFPSGKTAEDTIRQLLQSNYGSQYTKDGVRDAIEYIRDAIAQDPEIQGILGFSEGAVAAASVILEEKRLWEEEGIPRQLQCAVFFAGWPPLSLKGEDCHIVLQDESEDAIDIPTCHVVGSNDPYIDGAMALYATCDEDLADLFDHGSGHFIPRDAQTLAELSSAVAALVDKARARARTDARTDLASLSDTKSLDSESQTAENSSSNTSIALSYCEDLKSREGQTL
;
A
#
# COMPACT_ATOMS: atom_id res chain seq x y z
N MET A 1 -5.29 -1.20 18.89
CA MET A 1 -6.25 -0.92 17.81
C MET A 1 -7.56 -0.52 18.43
N GLU A 2 -8.03 0.67 18.10
CA GLU A 2 -9.39 1.12 18.38
C GLU A 2 -10.28 0.71 17.19
N THR A 3 -11.54 0.37 17.43
CA THR A 3 -12.47 -0.08 16.39
C THR A 3 -13.72 0.80 16.35
N GLU A 4 -14.06 1.31 15.18
CA GLU A 4 -15.29 2.08 14.92
C GLU A 4 -16.12 1.38 13.84
N ASN A 5 -17.45 1.31 14.01
CA ASN A 5 -18.35 0.62 13.09
C ASN A 5 -19.35 1.61 12.47
N LEU A 6 -19.25 1.80 11.16
CA LEU A 6 -20.13 2.65 10.35
C LEU A 6 -20.91 1.78 9.35
N GLY A 7 -21.75 0.88 9.86
CA GLY A 7 -22.61 0.03 9.04
C GLY A 7 -21.86 -1.17 8.45
N GLN A 8 -21.58 -1.16 7.14
CA GLN A 8 -20.87 -2.25 6.47
C GLN A 8 -19.34 -2.12 6.51
N ILE A 9 -18.81 -1.02 7.05
CA ILE A 9 -17.37 -0.73 7.11
C ILE A 9 -16.98 -0.55 8.58
N SER A 10 -15.91 -1.22 8.99
CA SER A 10 -15.27 -1.03 10.28
C SER A 10 -13.84 -0.52 10.08
N PHE A 11 -13.40 0.38 10.95
CA PHE A 11 -12.04 0.91 10.93
C PHE A 11 -11.26 0.37 12.10
N LYS A 12 -9.97 0.08 11.88
CA LYS A 12 -9.00 -0.22 12.93
C LYS A 12 -7.84 0.76 12.82
N TRP A 13 -7.53 1.40 13.94
CA TRP A 13 -6.47 2.41 14.00
C TRP A 13 -5.17 1.84 14.56
N ILE A 14 -4.05 2.18 13.91
CA ILE A 14 -2.69 1.97 14.41
C ILE A 14 -1.95 3.31 14.43
N SER A 15 -0.96 3.43 15.31
CA SER A 15 -0.11 4.62 15.43
C SER A 15 1.29 4.26 14.95
N GLY A 16 2.05 5.26 14.47
CA GLY A 16 3.49 5.12 14.31
C GLY A 16 4.19 4.72 15.61
N ARG A 17 5.45 4.27 15.50
CA ARG A 17 6.26 3.84 16.66
C ARG A 17 7.44 4.77 16.98
N HIS A 18 7.68 5.76 16.14
CA HIS A 18 8.81 6.68 16.28
C HIS A 18 8.30 8.00 16.82
N GLU A 19 8.68 8.37 18.04
CA GLU A 19 8.27 9.64 18.64
C GLU A 19 8.75 10.81 17.78
N ALA A 20 7.87 11.78 17.57
CA ALA A 20 8.13 12.97 16.78
C ALA A 20 7.76 14.24 17.55
N HIS A 21 8.53 15.29 17.27
CA HIS A 21 8.32 16.60 17.87
C HIS A 21 7.99 17.59 16.76
N PRO A 22 6.76 18.12 16.72
CA PRO A 22 6.40 19.07 15.70
C PRO A 22 7.15 20.39 15.96
N PRO A 23 7.43 21.17 14.90
CA PRO A 23 8.02 22.49 15.04
C PRO A 23 7.18 23.41 15.92
N ALA A 24 7.84 24.39 16.54
CA ALA A 24 7.18 25.37 17.39
C ALA A 24 6.06 26.10 16.62
N GLY A 25 4.85 26.12 17.19
CA GLY A 25 3.67 26.77 16.60
C GLY A 25 2.67 25.84 15.92
N PHE A 26 2.98 24.55 15.77
CA PHE A 26 2.12 23.56 15.11
C PHE A 26 1.32 22.65 16.07
N ASN A 27 1.27 22.99 17.35
CA ASN A 27 0.53 22.21 18.36
C ASN A 27 -0.95 22.07 18.01
N ASP A 28 -1.59 23.10 17.47
CA ASP A 28 -3.00 23.06 17.10
C ASP A 28 -3.27 22.20 15.86
N TYR A 29 -2.25 22.04 15.00
CA TYR A 29 -2.32 21.24 13.78
C TYR A 29 -2.22 19.74 14.10
N PHE A 30 -1.18 19.33 14.84
CA PHE A 30 -0.94 17.92 15.17
C PHE A 30 -1.67 17.44 16.42
N GLY A 31 -2.14 18.35 17.26
CA GLY A 31 -2.79 18.06 18.53
C GLY A 31 -1.80 17.83 19.68
N SER A 32 -2.35 17.38 20.81
CA SER A 32 -1.56 17.09 22.02
C SER A 32 -0.79 15.78 21.89
N GLY A 33 0.50 15.79 22.24
CA GLY A 33 1.35 14.61 22.18
C GLY A 33 1.13 13.56 23.29
N PRO A 34 1.90 12.47 23.28
CA PRO A 34 3.02 12.20 22.36
C PRO A 34 2.57 11.96 20.91
N LEU A 35 3.37 12.41 19.94
CA LEU A 35 3.11 12.28 18.51
C LEU A 35 4.08 11.26 17.90
N TYR A 36 3.63 10.54 16.89
CA TYR A 36 4.40 9.43 16.33
C TYR A 36 4.39 9.41 14.80
N ARG A 37 5.50 8.95 14.23
CA ARG A 37 5.71 8.67 12.81
C ARG A 37 5.81 7.18 12.54
N PHE A 38 5.41 6.76 11.35
CA PHE A 38 5.56 5.40 10.87
C PHE A 38 6.97 5.16 10.36
N ILE A 39 7.50 6.09 9.57
CA ILE A 39 8.81 5.93 8.92
C ILE A 39 9.82 6.78 9.70
N PRO A 40 10.89 6.18 10.26
CA PRO A 40 11.93 6.95 10.94
C PRO A 40 12.77 7.74 9.92
N PHE A 41 13.27 8.89 10.36
CA PHE A 41 14.20 9.72 9.61
C PHE A 41 15.55 9.79 10.32
N ASP A 42 16.63 9.53 9.58
CA ASP A 42 18.00 9.73 10.06
C ASP A 42 18.42 11.18 9.77
N GLY A 43 18.00 12.12 10.62
CA GLY A 43 18.39 13.52 10.47
C GLY A 43 17.35 14.51 10.99
N ILE A 44 17.85 15.63 11.50
CA ILE A 44 17.10 16.73 12.09
C ILE A 44 16.00 17.21 11.12
N GLU A 45 14.73 17.17 11.56
CA GLU A 45 13.61 18.06 11.20
C GLU A 45 13.33 18.34 9.69
N ALA A 46 13.91 17.58 8.74
CA ALA A 46 14.04 18.06 7.36
C ALA A 46 12.77 17.97 6.50
N LEU A 47 11.94 16.93 6.65
CA LEU A 47 10.68 16.86 5.88
C LEU A 47 9.61 17.80 6.47
N ASP A 48 9.60 17.97 7.79
CA ASP A 48 8.74 18.95 8.44
C ASP A 48 9.17 20.35 7.99
N ASP A 49 10.47 20.69 8.02
CA ASP A 49 10.98 21.98 7.51
C ASP A 49 10.61 22.26 6.04
N VAL A 50 10.62 21.24 5.16
CA VAL A 50 10.15 21.36 3.76
C VAL A 50 8.67 21.64 3.65
N LEU A 51 7.86 20.88 4.39
CA LEU A 51 6.41 21.06 4.45
C LEU A 51 6.01 22.33 5.22
N HIS A 52 6.97 23.18 5.59
CA HIS A 52 6.70 24.41 6.33
C HIS A 52 7.29 25.65 5.67
N LYS A 53 8.21 25.51 4.72
CA LYS A 53 8.73 26.62 3.91
C LYS A 53 8.12 26.60 2.53
N LEU A 54 6.87 27.04 2.45
CA LEU A 54 6.13 27.21 1.19
C LEU A 54 6.93 27.95 0.11
N ASP A 55 7.76 28.92 0.51
CA ASP A 55 8.60 29.71 -0.40
C ASP A 55 9.79 28.91 -0.97
N GLU A 56 10.16 27.80 -0.34
CA GLU A 56 11.26 26.91 -0.77
C GLU A 56 10.74 25.63 -1.47
N PHE A 57 9.43 25.41 -1.51
CA PHE A 57 8.85 24.27 -2.21
C PHE A 57 9.02 24.46 -3.73
N PRO A 58 9.63 23.50 -4.45
CA PRO A 58 9.86 23.65 -5.88
C PRO A 58 8.55 23.65 -6.65
N SER A 59 8.57 24.25 -7.84
CA SER A 59 7.49 24.16 -8.82
C SER A 59 8.07 23.58 -10.10
N GLY A 60 7.87 22.28 -10.28
CA GLY A 60 8.27 21.53 -11.47
C GLY A 60 7.28 21.70 -12.62
N LYS A 61 7.64 21.14 -13.78
CA LYS A 61 6.75 21.12 -14.96
C LYS A 61 5.60 20.12 -14.83
N THR A 62 5.82 19.07 -14.05
CA THR A 62 4.86 18.02 -13.71
C THR A 62 4.96 17.73 -12.21
N ALA A 63 3.99 17.00 -11.68
CA ALA A 63 3.99 16.56 -10.30
C ALA A 63 5.24 15.74 -9.95
N GLU A 64 5.63 14.83 -10.85
CA GLU A 64 6.85 14.00 -10.75
C GLU A 64 8.11 14.87 -10.78
N ASP A 65 8.16 15.88 -11.64
CA ASP A 65 9.28 16.83 -11.71
C ASP A 65 9.39 17.67 -10.43
N THR A 66 8.26 18.10 -9.85
CA THR A 66 8.24 18.79 -8.55
C THR A 66 8.82 17.90 -7.46
N ILE A 67 8.36 16.64 -7.36
CA ILE A 67 8.89 15.69 -6.37
C ILE A 67 10.37 15.42 -6.61
N ARG A 68 10.80 15.23 -7.87
CA ARG A 68 12.20 15.00 -8.20
C ARG A 68 13.09 16.18 -7.82
N GLN A 69 12.67 17.41 -8.10
CA GLN A 69 13.41 18.62 -7.70
C GLN A 69 13.49 18.74 -6.17
N LEU A 70 12.42 18.40 -5.48
CA LEU A 70 12.41 18.36 -4.02
C LEU A 70 13.44 17.36 -3.48
N LEU A 71 13.52 16.18 -4.09
CA LEU A 71 14.47 15.15 -3.69
C LEU A 71 15.93 15.50 -3.98
N GLN A 72 16.17 16.31 -5.01
CA GLN A 72 17.51 16.78 -5.36
C GLN A 72 17.95 18.01 -4.53
N SER A 73 17.02 18.61 -3.78
CA SER A 73 17.33 19.72 -2.88
C SER A 73 18.09 19.24 -1.63
N ASN A 74 18.51 20.17 -0.77
CA ASN A 74 19.10 19.84 0.54
C ASN A 74 18.15 19.07 1.47
N TYR A 75 16.91 18.86 1.04
CA TYR A 75 15.87 18.14 1.74
C TYR A 75 15.53 16.77 1.12
N GLY A 76 16.41 16.27 0.24
CA GLY A 76 16.29 14.94 -0.35
C GLY A 76 16.03 13.85 0.67
N SER A 77 15.20 12.87 0.29
CA SER A 77 14.60 11.92 1.24
C SER A 77 15.66 11.23 2.11
N GLN A 78 15.67 11.57 3.40
CA GLN A 78 16.51 10.96 4.44
C GLN A 78 15.93 9.61 4.92
N TYR A 79 15.15 8.94 4.06
CA TYR A 79 14.65 7.61 4.36
C TYR A 79 15.81 6.62 4.28
N THR A 80 16.00 5.86 5.34
CA THR A 80 16.87 4.69 5.29
C THR A 80 16.05 3.49 4.86
N LYS A 81 16.67 2.60 4.09
CA LYS A 81 15.99 1.38 3.65
C LYS A 81 15.50 0.53 4.82
N ASP A 82 16.27 0.46 5.89
CA ASP A 82 15.90 -0.25 7.11
C ASP A 82 14.71 0.42 7.80
N GLY A 83 14.69 1.75 7.90
CA GLY A 83 13.55 2.49 8.44
C GLY A 83 12.25 2.28 7.66
N VAL A 84 12.34 2.30 6.33
CA VAL A 84 11.19 2.04 5.45
C VAL A 84 10.72 0.60 5.58
N ARG A 85 11.66 -0.35 5.62
CA ARG A 85 11.37 -1.78 5.81
C ARG A 85 10.65 -2.02 7.13
N ASP A 86 11.19 -1.49 8.23
CA ASP A 86 10.61 -1.64 9.57
C ASP A 86 9.17 -1.09 9.63
N ALA A 87 8.92 0.05 8.98
CA ALA A 87 7.59 0.65 8.90
C ALA A 87 6.61 -0.22 8.08
N ILE A 88 7.03 -0.70 6.92
CA ILE A 88 6.22 -1.58 6.06
C ILE A 88 5.92 -2.90 6.77
N GLU A 89 6.91 -3.53 7.38
CA GLU A 89 6.76 -4.80 8.11
C GLU A 89 5.81 -4.62 9.30
N TYR A 90 5.93 -3.51 10.05
CA TYR A 90 4.98 -3.21 11.12
C TYR A 90 3.53 -3.17 10.63
N ILE A 91 3.26 -2.41 9.57
CA ILE A 91 1.90 -2.22 9.08
C ILE A 91 1.37 -3.55 8.52
N ARG A 92 2.20 -4.29 7.77
CA ARG A 92 1.86 -5.62 7.25
C ARG A 92 1.56 -6.63 8.36
N ASP A 93 2.35 -6.65 9.43
CA ASP A 93 2.10 -7.52 10.59
C ASP A 93 0.76 -7.21 11.26
N ALA A 94 0.40 -5.92 11.34
CA ALA A 94 -0.89 -5.49 11.89
C ALA A 94 -2.06 -5.92 11.00
N ILE A 95 -1.91 -5.84 9.67
CA ILE A 95 -2.90 -6.30 8.68
C ILE A 95 -3.05 -7.82 8.75
N ALA A 96 -1.95 -8.58 8.77
CA ALA A 96 -1.96 -10.04 8.78
C ALA A 96 -2.58 -10.65 10.05
N GLN A 97 -2.56 -9.92 11.17
CA GLN A 97 -3.20 -10.34 12.41
C GLN A 97 -4.73 -10.31 12.35
N ASP A 98 -5.30 -9.64 11.35
CA ASP A 98 -6.75 -9.58 11.15
C ASP A 98 -7.12 -9.73 9.67
N PRO A 99 -7.54 -10.93 9.23
CA PRO A 99 -7.90 -11.20 7.84
C PRO A 99 -9.15 -10.43 7.38
N GLU A 100 -9.92 -9.80 8.29
CA GLU A 100 -11.03 -8.93 7.91
C GLU A 100 -10.56 -7.56 7.39
N ILE A 101 -9.30 -7.17 7.65
CA ILE A 101 -8.71 -5.96 7.10
C ILE A 101 -8.43 -6.18 5.61
N GLN A 102 -9.25 -5.58 4.76
CA GLN A 102 -9.13 -5.65 3.28
C GLN A 102 -8.85 -4.28 2.66
N GLY A 103 -8.68 -3.23 3.47
CA GLY A 103 -8.37 -1.90 2.99
C GLY A 103 -7.50 -1.15 3.98
N ILE A 104 -6.79 -0.14 3.47
CA ILE A 104 -5.90 0.71 4.25
C ILE A 104 -6.20 2.18 3.94
N LEU A 105 -6.03 3.06 4.92
CA LEU A 105 -6.06 4.49 4.68
C LEU A 105 -4.99 5.20 5.46
N GLY A 106 -4.56 6.36 4.95
CA GLY A 106 -3.52 7.15 5.57
C GLY A 106 -3.64 8.63 5.22
N PHE A 107 -3.07 9.48 6.06
CA PHE A 107 -2.96 10.92 5.86
C PHE A 107 -1.49 11.32 5.75
N SER A 108 -1.13 12.11 4.74
CA SER A 108 0.22 12.63 4.52
C SER A 108 1.27 11.50 4.55
N GLU A 109 2.22 11.48 5.50
CA GLU A 109 3.16 10.35 5.69
C GLU A 109 2.45 9.00 5.83
N GLY A 110 1.31 8.94 6.52
CA GLY A 110 0.54 7.70 6.66
C GLY A 110 0.05 7.16 5.32
N ALA A 111 -0.24 8.03 4.35
CA ALA A 111 -0.58 7.62 2.99
C ALA A 111 0.65 7.13 2.21
N VAL A 112 1.83 7.74 2.41
CA VAL A 112 3.11 7.21 1.86
C VAL A 112 3.34 5.79 2.37
N ALA A 113 3.24 5.59 3.68
CA ALA A 113 3.43 4.28 4.30
C ALA A 113 2.40 3.25 3.79
N ALA A 114 1.12 3.63 3.70
CA ALA A 114 0.06 2.77 3.18
C ALA A 114 0.28 2.38 1.71
N ALA A 115 0.63 3.34 0.86
CA ALA A 115 0.94 3.11 -0.55
C ALA A 115 2.16 2.19 -0.72
N SER A 116 3.19 2.38 0.11
CA SER A 116 4.41 1.54 0.11
C SER A 116 4.11 0.09 0.51
N VAL A 117 3.23 -0.12 1.49
CA VAL A 117 2.77 -1.46 1.89
C VAL A 117 2.06 -2.17 0.74
N ILE A 118 1.23 -1.48 -0.04
CA ILE A 118 0.52 -2.06 -1.18
C ILE A 118 1.49 -2.50 -2.28
N LEU A 119 2.50 -1.67 -2.59
CA LEU A 119 3.56 -2.05 -3.53
C LEU A 119 4.38 -3.23 -3.03
N GLU A 120 4.68 -3.29 -1.73
CA GLU A 120 5.38 -4.44 -1.15
C GLU A 120 4.54 -5.71 -1.19
N GLU A 121 3.22 -5.65 -0.91
CA GLU A 121 2.33 -6.81 -1.11
C GLU A 121 2.34 -7.29 -2.57
N LYS A 122 2.33 -6.35 -3.54
CA LYS A 122 2.44 -6.69 -4.96
C LYS A 122 3.76 -7.37 -5.29
N ARG A 123 4.89 -6.80 -4.85
CA ARG A 123 6.23 -7.37 -5.07
C ARG A 123 6.33 -8.78 -4.50
N LEU A 124 5.91 -8.98 -3.25
CA LEU A 124 5.95 -10.29 -2.59
C LEU A 124 5.03 -11.32 -3.26
N TRP A 125 3.91 -10.88 -3.83
CA TRP A 125 3.06 -11.75 -4.62
C TRP A 125 3.73 -12.17 -5.94
N GLU A 126 4.31 -11.22 -6.68
CA GLU A 126 4.97 -11.47 -7.97
C GLU A 126 6.26 -12.30 -7.83
N GLU A 127 7.08 -12.00 -6.82
CA GLU A 127 8.40 -12.61 -6.63
C GLU A 127 8.37 -13.89 -5.79
N GLU A 128 7.48 -13.95 -4.79
CA GLU A 128 7.48 -15.02 -3.78
C GLU A 128 6.15 -15.78 -3.70
N GLY A 129 5.12 -15.35 -4.45
CA GLY A 129 3.79 -15.98 -4.42
C GLY A 129 3.02 -15.77 -3.13
N ILE A 130 3.43 -14.80 -2.29
CA ILE A 130 2.73 -14.47 -1.04
C ILE A 130 1.40 -13.77 -1.39
N PRO A 131 0.23 -14.29 -0.97
CA PRO A 131 -1.05 -13.68 -1.31
C PRO A 131 -1.19 -12.26 -0.75
N ARG A 132 -1.76 -11.37 -1.58
CA ARG A 132 -2.11 -10.00 -1.19
C ARG A 132 -3.36 -10.01 -0.32
N GLN A 133 -3.43 -9.11 0.67
CA GLN A 133 -4.60 -9.00 1.55
C GLN A 133 -5.39 -7.72 1.26
N LEU A 134 -4.68 -6.63 0.95
CA LEU A 134 -5.31 -5.33 0.67
C LEU A 134 -5.98 -5.33 -0.71
N GLN A 135 -7.22 -4.84 -0.75
CA GLN A 135 -8.06 -4.78 -1.94
C GLN A 135 -8.44 -3.35 -2.32
N CYS A 136 -8.27 -2.38 -1.42
CA CYS A 136 -8.47 -0.96 -1.73
C CYS A 136 -7.71 -0.05 -0.76
N ALA A 137 -7.57 1.23 -1.13
CA ALA A 137 -6.99 2.23 -0.23
C ALA A 137 -7.59 3.63 -0.35
N VAL A 138 -7.51 4.41 0.73
CA VAL A 138 -7.85 5.84 0.75
C VAL A 138 -6.63 6.66 1.17
N PHE A 139 -6.21 7.60 0.33
CA PHE A 139 -5.03 8.43 0.57
C PHE A 139 -5.45 9.88 0.75
N PHE A 140 -5.28 10.42 1.95
CA PHE A 140 -5.53 11.83 2.25
C PHE A 140 -4.22 12.61 2.12
N ALA A 141 -4.15 13.54 1.16
CA ALA A 141 -2.98 14.39 0.94
C ALA A 141 -1.64 13.63 0.95
N GLY A 142 -1.65 12.41 0.41
CA GLY A 142 -0.50 11.50 0.43
C GLY A 142 0.54 11.84 -0.63
N TRP A 143 1.75 11.33 -0.47
CA TRP A 143 2.84 11.49 -1.43
C TRP A 143 3.26 10.12 -2.00
N PRO A 144 4.07 10.07 -3.07
CA PRO A 144 4.34 8.81 -3.77
C PRO A 144 5.00 7.76 -2.86
N PRO A 145 4.78 6.47 -3.11
CA PRO A 145 5.25 5.40 -2.25
C PRO A 145 6.78 5.22 -2.32
N LEU A 146 7.30 4.51 -1.33
CA LEU A 146 8.69 4.09 -1.24
C LEU A 146 8.80 2.62 -1.65
N SER A 147 9.78 2.32 -2.51
CA SER A 147 10.13 0.97 -2.93
C SER A 147 11.36 0.47 -2.19
N LEU A 148 11.33 -0.82 -1.82
CA LEU A 148 12.46 -1.54 -1.24
C LEU A 148 13.30 -2.27 -2.31
N LYS A 149 12.94 -2.17 -3.60
CA LYS A 149 13.69 -2.76 -4.71
C LYS A 149 15.04 -2.05 -4.89
N GLY A 150 16.11 -2.82 -5.15
CA GLY A 150 17.46 -2.29 -5.33
C GLY A 150 18.31 -2.30 -4.07
N GLU A 151 19.43 -1.58 -4.08
CA GLU A 151 20.35 -1.48 -2.92
C GLU A 151 19.80 -0.55 -1.84
N ASP A 152 19.26 0.61 -2.21
CA ASP A 152 18.64 1.60 -1.34
C ASP A 152 17.11 1.66 -1.51
N CYS A 153 16.40 2.32 -0.59
CA CYS A 153 15.00 2.67 -0.82
C CYS A 153 14.89 3.92 -1.71
N HIS A 154 13.86 3.99 -2.54
CA HIS A 154 13.62 5.13 -3.41
C HIS A 154 12.14 5.42 -3.55
N ILE A 155 11.81 6.67 -3.89
CA ILE A 155 10.44 7.08 -4.20
C ILE A 155 10.06 6.56 -5.59
N VAL A 156 8.83 6.08 -5.72
CA VAL A 156 8.28 5.56 -6.97
C VAL A 156 7.49 6.65 -7.68
N LEU A 157 8.00 7.09 -8.83
CA LEU A 157 7.32 8.02 -9.74
C LEU A 157 6.87 7.26 -10.99
N GLN A 158 5.70 7.65 -11.51
CA GLN A 158 5.08 7.00 -12.67
C GLN A 158 5.98 7.02 -13.92
N ASP A 159 6.74 8.10 -14.12
CA ASP A 159 7.60 8.28 -15.30
C ASP A 159 8.95 7.56 -15.20
N GLU A 160 9.27 6.98 -14.04
CA GLU A 160 10.55 6.29 -13.75
C GLU A 160 10.36 4.80 -13.40
N SER A 161 9.13 4.37 -13.10
CA SER A 161 8.83 3.03 -12.63
C SER A 161 7.62 2.43 -13.33
N GLU A 162 7.72 1.14 -13.66
CA GLU A 162 6.57 0.33 -14.11
C GLU A 162 5.74 -0.21 -12.94
N ASP A 163 6.22 -0.05 -11.70
CA ASP A 163 5.49 -0.47 -10.49
C ASP A 163 4.32 0.49 -10.21
N ALA A 164 3.15 0.13 -10.71
CA ALA A 164 1.90 0.81 -10.38
C ALA A 164 1.12 0.12 -9.25
N ILE A 165 0.42 0.93 -8.45
CA ILE A 165 -0.62 0.45 -7.53
C ILE A 165 -1.85 0.05 -8.36
N ASP A 166 -2.17 -1.23 -8.33
CA ASP A 166 -3.14 -1.91 -9.21
C ASP A 166 -4.41 -2.38 -8.47
N ILE A 167 -4.69 -1.77 -7.32
CA ILE A 167 -5.93 -1.94 -6.56
C ILE A 167 -6.74 -0.65 -6.62
N PRO A 168 -8.08 -0.70 -6.46
CA PRO A 168 -8.90 0.50 -6.29
C PRO A 168 -8.36 1.47 -5.23
N THR A 169 -8.24 2.74 -5.59
CA THR A 169 -7.80 3.81 -4.67
C THR A 169 -8.73 5.02 -4.74
N CYS A 170 -8.87 5.72 -3.62
CA CYS A 170 -9.51 7.03 -3.57
C CYS A 170 -8.53 8.05 -2.99
N HIS A 171 -8.17 9.05 -3.78
CA HIS A 171 -7.23 10.10 -3.42
C HIS A 171 -8.02 11.32 -2.98
N VAL A 172 -7.94 11.67 -1.71
CA VAL A 172 -8.61 12.81 -1.10
C VAL A 172 -7.60 13.96 -1.04
N VAL A 173 -7.85 14.99 -1.85
CA VAL A 173 -6.93 16.12 -2.03
C VAL A 173 -7.63 17.43 -1.79
N GLY A 174 -6.87 18.46 -1.45
CA GLY A 174 -7.36 19.83 -1.42
C GLY A 174 -6.70 20.63 -2.54
N SER A 175 -7.47 21.23 -3.44
CA SER A 175 -6.91 22.05 -4.52
C SER A 175 -6.09 23.27 -4.05
N ASN A 176 -6.27 23.68 -2.80
CA ASN A 176 -5.50 24.76 -2.17
C ASN A 176 -4.38 24.22 -1.27
N ASP A 177 -4.10 22.92 -1.34
CA ASP A 177 -2.95 22.31 -0.68
C ASP A 177 -1.67 22.78 -1.38
N PRO A 178 -0.74 23.45 -0.68
CA PRO A 178 0.54 23.83 -1.27
C PRO A 178 1.40 22.65 -1.73
N TYR A 179 1.10 21.44 -1.23
CA TYR A 179 1.79 20.19 -1.54
C TYR A 179 1.01 19.31 -2.52
N ILE A 180 0.05 19.89 -3.24
CA ILE A 180 -0.83 19.17 -4.17
C ILE A 180 -0.06 18.32 -5.19
N ASP A 181 1.10 18.77 -5.65
CA ASP A 181 1.94 18.01 -6.58
C ASP A 181 2.36 16.65 -6.02
N GLY A 182 2.60 16.52 -4.71
CA GLY A 182 2.88 15.22 -4.13
C GLY A 182 1.67 14.28 -4.16
N ALA A 183 0.48 14.80 -3.93
CA ALA A 183 -0.76 14.03 -4.06
C ALA A 183 -1.08 13.63 -5.50
N MET A 184 -0.80 14.52 -6.45
CA MET A 184 -0.96 14.22 -7.87
C MET A 184 0.09 13.22 -8.37
N ALA A 185 1.33 13.28 -7.87
CA ALA A 185 2.35 12.28 -8.18
C ALA A 185 1.97 10.89 -7.62
N LEU A 186 1.41 10.83 -6.40
CA LEU A 186 0.89 9.57 -5.86
C LEU A 186 -0.29 9.05 -6.70
N TYR A 187 -1.19 9.93 -7.14
CA TYR A 187 -2.30 9.57 -8.03
C TYR A 187 -1.80 8.98 -9.35
N ALA A 188 -0.76 9.55 -9.95
CA ALA A 188 -0.15 9.05 -11.18
C ALA A 188 0.48 7.65 -11.02
N THR A 189 0.97 7.29 -9.82
CA THR A 189 1.53 5.95 -9.55
C THR A 189 0.44 4.86 -9.43
N CYS A 190 -0.85 5.21 -9.50
CA CYS A 190 -1.96 4.25 -9.46
C CYS A 190 -2.48 3.94 -10.87
N ASP A 191 -3.10 2.77 -11.04
CA ASP A 191 -3.85 2.40 -12.24
C ASP A 191 -5.01 3.39 -12.46
N GLU A 192 -5.03 4.04 -13.63
CA GLU A 192 -5.96 5.13 -13.97
C GLU A 192 -7.43 4.70 -13.98
N ASP A 193 -7.73 3.43 -14.28
CA ASP A 193 -9.11 2.90 -14.29
C ASP A 193 -9.59 2.61 -12.86
N LEU A 194 -8.66 2.46 -11.91
CA LEU A 194 -8.94 2.08 -10.53
C LEU A 194 -8.87 3.26 -9.56
N ALA A 195 -8.16 4.32 -9.91
CA ALA A 195 -7.91 5.48 -9.05
C ALA A 195 -8.94 6.60 -9.22
N ASP A 196 -9.70 6.87 -8.15
CA ASP A 196 -10.63 8.01 -8.08
C ASP A 196 -9.97 9.20 -7.35
N LEU A 197 -10.24 10.42 -7.81
CA LEU A 197 -9.78 11.67 -7.18
C LEU A 197 -10.98 12.42 -6.58
N PHE A 198 -10.90 12.74 -5.29
CA PHE A 198 -11.88 13.54 -4.55
C PHE A 198 -11.22 14.84 -4.08
N ASP A 199 -11.63 15.96 -4.67
CA ASP A 199 -11.13 17.29 -4.30
C ASP A 199 -12.10 17.99 -3.35
N HIS A 200 -11.63 18.31 -2.13
CA HIS A 200 -12.39 19.05 -1.13
C HIS A 200 -12.09 20.56 -1.12
N GLY A 201 -11.26 21.05 -2.04
CA GLY A 201 -11.00 22.47 -2.27
C GLY A 201 -10.31 23.23 -1.13
N SER A 202 -9.87 22.55 -0.07
CA SER A 202 -9.18 23.19 1.07
C SER A 202 -7.66 22.96 1.00
N GLY A 203 -6.92 23.27 2.08
CA GLY A 203 -5.48 23.03 2.16
C GLY A 203 -5.12 21.59 2.57
N HIS A 204 -3.90 21.41 3.09
CA HIS A 204 -3.36 20.13 3.59
C HIS A 204 -4.02 19.65 4.89
N PHE A 205 -5.31 19.29 4.86
CA PHE A 205 -6.09 18.91 6.04
C PHE A 205 -7.18 17.90 5.69
N ILE A 206 -7.63 17.13 6.69
CA ILE A 206 -8.82 16.30 6.56
C ILE A 206 -10.07 17.20 6.63
N PRO A 207 -11.00 17.14 5.65
CA PRO A 207 -12.22 17.94 5.68
C PRO A 207 -13.09 17.61 6.89
N ARG A 208 -13.74 18.62 7.48
CA ARG A 208 -14.55 18.48 8.70
C ARG A 208 -15.97 19.01 8.58
N ASP A 209 -16.30 19.74 7.52
CA ASP A 209 -17.65 20.23 7.32
C ASP A 209 -18.57 19.09 6.87
N ALA A 210 -19.83 19.17 7.29
CA ALA A 210 -20.77 18.07 7.14
C ALA A 210 -21.10 17.74 5.67
N GLN A 211 -21.06 18.74 4.78
CA GLN A 211 -21.38 18.53 3.38
C GLN A 211 -20.25 17.75 2.69
N THR A 212 -19.01 18.22 2.80
CA THR A 212 -17.86 17.53 2.21
C THR A 212 -17.67 16.14 2.81
N LEU A 213 -17.93 15.95 4.11
CA LEU A 213 -17.89 14.62 4.72
C LEU A 213 -18.94 13.65 4.15
N ALA A 214 -20.14 14.13 3.82
CA ALA A 214 -21.18 13.29 3.20
C ALA A 214 -20.82 12.89 1.76
N GLU A 215 -20.25 13.83 1.00
CA GLU A 215 -19.75 13.58 -0.36
C GLU A 215 -18.55 12.61 -0.34
N LEU A 216 -17.59 12.83 0.56
CA LEU A 216 -16.44 11.93 0.77
C LEU A 216 -16.90 10.53 1.18
N SER A 217 -17.87 10.41 2.07
CA SER A 217 -18.44 9.11 2.47
C SER A 217 -19.02 8.36 1.27
N SER A 218 -19.63 9.09 0.34
CA SER A 218 -20.17 8.51 -0.90
C SER A 218 -19.05 8.03 -1.83
N ALA A 219 -17.96 8.78 -1.94
CA ALA A 219 -16.78 8.37 -2.70
C ALA A 219 -16.11 7.11 -2.12
N VAL A 220 -15.96 7.04 -0.79
CA VAL A 220 -15.41 5.85 -0.11
C VAL A 220 -16.33 4.64 -0.27
N ALA A 221 -17.66 4.82 -0.24
CA ALA A 221 -18.59 3.72 -0.51
C ALA A 221 -18.45 3.19 -1.95
N ALA A 222 -18.31 4.07 -2.94
CA ALA A 222 -18.08 3.70 -4.33
C ALA A 222 -16.75 2.95 -4.51
N LEU A 223 -15.69 3.36 -3.83
CA LEU A 223 -14.40 2.66 -3.78
C LEU A 223 -14.56 1.22 -3.28
N VAL A 224 -15.27 1.03 -2.15
CA VAL A 224 -15.50 -0.29 -1.57
C VAL A 224 -16.30 -1.20 -2.51
N ASP A 225 -17.31 -0.64 -3.19
CA ASP A 225 -18.06 -1.39 -4.19
C ASP A 225 -17.20 -1.76 -5.41
N LYS A 226 -16.31 -0.86 -5.86
CA LYS A 226 -15.32 -1.12 -6.92
C LYS A 226 -14.39 -2.28 -6.52
N ALA A 227 -13.86 -2.27 -5.30
CA ALA A 227 -13.02 -3.34 -4.75
C ALA A 227 -13.74 -4.69 -4.71
N ARG A 228 -14.99 -4.71 -4.20
CA ARG A 228 -15.82 -5.92 -4.16
C ARG A 228 -16.17 -6.46 -5.55
N ALA A 229 -16.31 -5.60 -6.55
CA ALA A 229 -16.58 -6.01 -7.92
C ALA A 229 -15.33 -6.64 -8.58
N ARG A 230 -14.15 -6.06 -8.34
CA ARG A 230 -12.86 -6.60 -8.81
C ARG A 230 -12.57 -7.97 -8.20
N ALA A 231 -12.67 -8.11 -6.88
CA ALA A 231 -12.43 -9.38 -6.19
C ALA A 231 -13.34 -10.52 -6.71
N ARG A 232 -14.60 -10.22 -7.08
CA ARG A 232 -15.50 -11.19 -7.71
C ARG A 232 -15.08 -11.59 -9.12
N THR A 233 -14.47 -10.68 -9.86
CA THR A 233 -13.98 -10.92 -11.23
C THR A 233 -12.72 -11.79 -11.19
N ASP A 234 -11.77 -11.45 -10.32
CA ASP A 234 -10.53 -12.22 -10.13
C ASP A 234 -10.82 -13.67 -9.74
N ALA A 235 -11.71 -13.87 -8.75
CA ALA A 235 -12.13 -15.21 -8.33
C ALA A 235 -12.81 -16.04 -9.44
N ARG A 236 -13.47 -15.40 -10.41
CA ARG A 236 -14.07 -16.09 -11.57
C ARG A 236 -13.01 -16.49 -12.59
N THR A 237 -12.02 -15.62 -12.83
CA THR A 237 -10.90 -15.89 -13.73
C THR A 237 -10.05 -17.06 -13.22
N ASP A 238 -9.78 -17.11 -11.91
CA ASP A 238 -9.07 -18.22 -11.27
C ASP A 238 -9.84 -19.55 -11.38
N LEU A 239 -11.17 -19.51 -11.24
CA LEU A 239 -11.99 -20.70 -11.40
C LEU A 239 -11.99 -21.22 -12.85
N ALA A 240 -11.96 -20.30 -13.83
CA ALA A 240 -11.92 -20.63 -15.25
C ALA A 240 -10.56 -21.26 -15.63
N SER A 241 -9.45 -20.68 -15.19
CA SER A 241 -8.10 -21.21 -15.45
C SER A 241 -7.87 -22.60 -14.83
N LEU A 242 -8.44 -22.86 -13.65
CA LEU A 242 -8.47 -24.19 -13.02
C LEU A 242 -9.36 -25.21 -13.76
N SER A 243 -10.38 -24.76 -14.49
CA SER A 243 -11.23 -25.63 -15.30
C SER A 243 -10.58 -26.00 -16.64
N ASP A 244 -9.86 -25.07 -17.25
CA ASP A 244 -9.13 -25.29 -18.50
C ASP A 244 -7.95 -26.26 -18.31
N THR A 245 -7.21 -26.13 -17.20
CA THR A 245 -6.13 -27.07 -16.84
C THR A 245 -6.64 -28.50 -16.60
N LYS A 246 -7.81 -28.67 -15.96
CA LYS A 246 -8.45 -29.99 -15.81
C LYS A 246 -8.96 -30.58 -17.13
N SER A 247 -9.38 -29.75 -18.08
CA SER A 247 -9.81 -30.23 -19.40
C SER A 247 -8.64 -30.78 -20.21
N LEU A 248 -7.48 -30.12 -20.16
CA LEU A 248 -6.25 -30.55 -20.82
C LEU A 248 -5.68 -31.86 -20.23
N ASP A 249 -5.76 -32.06 -18.91
CA ASP A 249 -5.39 -33.33 -18.28
C ASP A 249 -6.36 -34.47 -18.65
N SER A 250 -7.64 -34.16 -18.86
CA SER A 250 -8.66 -35.15 -19.28
C SER A 250 -8.55 -35.56 -20.75
N GLU A 251 -8.03 -34.69 -21.62
CA GLU A 251 -7.77 -35.00 -23.03
C GLU A 251 -6.48 -35.82 -23.23
N SER A 252 -5.52 -35.77 -22.28
CA SER A 252 -4.31 -36.59 -22.32
C SER A 252 -4.50 -38.06 -21.91
N GLN A 253 -5.65 -38.43 -21.31
CA GLN A 253 -5.92 -39.80 -20.83
C GLN A 253 -6.73 -40.67 -21.80
N THR A 254 -6.98 -40.23 -23.05
CA THR A 254 -7.69 -41.05 -24.05
C THR A 254 -6.81 -41.65 -25.15
N ALA A 255 -5.49 -41.46 -25.09
CA ALA A 255 -4.58 -42.01 -26.09
C ALA A 255 -3.34 -42.65 -25.46
N GLU A 256 -3.48 -43.79 -24.77
CA GLU A 256 -2.43 -44.81 -24.70
C GLU A 256 -2.96 -46.07 -24.01
N ASN A 257 -3.42 -47.03 -24.80
CA ASN A 257 -3.58 -48.40 -24.33
C ASN A 257 -3.07 -49.36 -25.40
N SER A 258 -1.75 -49.43 -25.56
CA SER A 258 -1.10 -50.61 -26.13
C SER A 258 0.36 -50.74 -25.67
N SER A 259 0.59 -51.83 -24.94
CA SER A 259 1.81 -52.66 -24.89
C SER A 259 3.11 -52.11 -24.26
N SER A 260 3.50 -52.88 -23.22
CA SER A 260 4.81 -53.51 -22.99
C SER A 260 5.74 -52.91 -21.93
N ASN A 261 5.99 -53.77 -20.93
CA ASN A 261 7.07 -53.80 -19.96
C ASN A 261 8.38 -53.15 -20.44
N THR A 262 9.06 -52.40 -19.57
CA THR A 262 10.42 -52.71 -19.09
C THR A 262 10.68 -51.97 -17.77
N SER A 263 11.31 -52.68 -16.83
CA SER A 263 11.78 -52.22 -15.53
C SER A 263 12.76 -51.05 -15.61
N ILE A 264 12.78 -50.18 -14.58
CA ILE A 264 13.95 -49.92 -13.72
C ILE A 264 13.44 -49.15 -12.49
N ALA A 265 13.57 -49.79 -11.33
CA ALA A 265 13.41 -49.18 -10.01
C ALA A 265 14.81 -48.91 -9.45
N LEU A 266 14.96 -47.75 -8.80
CA LEU A 266 15.97 -47.30 -7.81
C LEU A 266 15.79 -45.76 -7.77
N SER A 267 15.71 -45.02 -6.66
CA SER A 267 16.06 -45.28 -5.28
C SER A 267 15.65 -44.05 -4.44
N TYR A 268 15.07 -44.31 -3.26
CA TYR A 268 15.14 -43.53 -2.01
C TYR A 268 14.40 -42.18 -1.86
N CYS A 269 13.25 -42.26 -1.17
CA CYS A 269 12.82 -41.30 -0.15
C CYS A 269 12.10 -42.06 0.97
N GLU A 270 12.82 -42.41 2.04
CA GLU A 270 12.25 -42.69 3.36
C GLU A 270 13.20 -42.11 4.40
N ASP A 271 12.75 -41.08 5.12
CA ASP A 271 12.50 -41.20 6.56
C ASP A 271 12.19 -39.82 7.15
N LEU A 272 11.06 -39.73 7.86
CA LEU A 272 10.92 -39.13 9.19
C LEU A 272 9.43 -38.88 9.52
N LYS A 273 8.71 -39.96 9.84
CA LYS A 273 7.58 -39.93 10.78
C LYS A 273 7.59 -41.20 11.63
N SER A 274 8.18 -41.12 12.81
CA SER A 274 7.56 -41.66 14.03
C SER A 274 8.44 -41.34 15.24
N ARG A 275 7.84 -40.70 16.24
CA ARG A 275 8.04 -41.00 17.66
C ARG A 275 7.06 -40.15 18.46
N GLU A 276 5.90 -40.75 18.71
CA GLU A 276 5.10 -40.44 19.89
C GLU A 276 5.89 -40.85 21.15
N GLY A 277 5.81 -40.00 22.17
CA GLY A 277 5.56 -40.38 23.56
C GLY A 277 6.56 -41.28 24.28
N GLN A 278 7.32 -40.70 25.22
CA GLN A 278 7.46 -41.32 26.53
C GLN A 278 7.71 -40.28 27.64
N THR A 279 6.89 -40.42 28.67
CA THR A 279 6.82 -39.73 29.95
C THR A 279 8.06 -39.98 30.81
N LEU A 280 8.66 -38.92 31.35
CA LEU A 280 8.93 -38.63 32.78
C LEU A 280 9.80 -37.37 32.90
#